data_AF-A0A139P280-F1
#
_entry.id   AF-A0A139P280-F1
#
_cell.length_a   1.000
_cell.length_b   1.000
_cell.length_c   1.000
_cell.angle_alpha   90.00
_cell.angle_beta   90.00
_cell.angle_gamma   90.00
#
_symmetry.space_group_name_H-M   'P 1'
#
loop_
_entity.id
_entity.type
_entity.pdbx_description
1 polymer ?
#
loop_
_entity_poly.entity_id
_entity_poly.type
_entity_poly.pdbx_seq_one_letter_code
_entity_poly.pdbx_strand_id
1 'polypeptide(L)' 'MADKEDLLDIYERAQDLAASSRWLSSQELEVTDPDGIVSRMTTAP' A
#
# COMPACT_ATOMS: atom_id res chain seq x y z
N MET A 1 0.83 15.16 4.66
CA MET A 1 1.91 14.17 4.55
C MET A 1 1.25 12.82 4.67
N ALA A 2 1.55 11.86 3.79
CA ALA A 2 1.18 10.48 4.06
C ALA A 2 2.26 9.94 5.00
N ASP A 3 1.92 9.79 6.27
CA ASP A 3 2.79 9.20 7.27
C ASP A 3 2.75 7.67 7.14
N LYS A 4 3.72 6.98 7.75
CA LYS A 4 3.80 5.51 7.69
C LYS A 4 2.49 4.84 8.14
N GLU A 5 1.75 5.47 9.04
CA GLU A 5 0.43 5.04 9.53
C GLU A 5 -0.61 4.98 8.40
N ASP A 6 -0.56 5.91 7.45
CA ASP A 6 -1.47 5.93 6.29
C ASP A 6 -1.19 4.75 5.35
N LEU A 7 0.09 4.45 5.10
CA LEU A 7 0.48 3.25 4.36
C LEU A 7 0.09 1.96 5.08
N LEU A 8 0.12 1.95 6.42
CA LEU A 8 -0.27 0.80 7.21
C LEU A 8 -1.79 0.56 7.12
N ASP A 9 -2.61 1.61 7.22
CA ASP A 9 -4.05 1.52 7.03
C ASP A 9 -4.35 0.96 5.63
N ILE A 10 -3.71 1.48 4.59
CA ILE A 10 -3.89 1.01 3.21
C ILE A 10 -3.44 -0.46 3.06
N TYR A 11 -2.35 -0.87 3.70
CA TYR A 11 -1.90 -2.25 3.70
C TYR A 11 -2.94 -3.19 4.31
N GLU A 12 -3.51 -2.83 5.46
CA GLU A 12 -4.58 -3.60 6.11
C GLU A 12 -5.86 -3.63 5.26
N ARG A 13 -6.25 -2.49 4.68
CA ARG A 13 -7.40 -2.41 3.77
C ARG A 13 -7.20 -3.29 2.54
N ALA A 14 -6.00 -3.28 1.97
CA ALA A 14 -5.68 -4.11 0.80
C ALA A 14 -5.79 -5.60 1.15
N GLN A 15 -5.35 -6.01 2.33
CA GLN A 15 -5.52 -7.40 2.78
C GLN A 15 -6.99 -7.79 2.97
N ASP A 16 -7.81 -6.90 3.54
CA ASP A 16 -9.26 -7.10 3.70
C ASP A 16 -9.97 -7.25 2.34
N LEU A 17 -9.55 -6.47 1.35
CA LEU A 17 -10.08 -6.51 -0.01
C LEU A 17 -9.51 -7.66 -0.87
N ALA A 18 -8.71 -8.55 -0.27
CA ALA A 18 -7.97 -9.61 -0.98
C ALA A 18 -7.08 -9.08 -2.12
N ALA A 19 -6.66 -7.82 -2.03
CA ALA A 19 -5.67 -7.22 -2.90
C ALA A 19 -4.26 -7.64 -2.45
N SER A 20 -3.37 -7.85 -3.43
CA SER A 20 -2.00 -8.24 -3.15
C SER A 20 -1.18 -7.01 -2.77
N SER A 21 -0.89 -6.85 -1.49
CA SER A 21 -0.05 -5.75 -0.98
C SER A 21 1.37 -6.20 -0.61
N ARG A 22 2.36 -5.41 -0.99
CA ARG A 22 3.79 -5.67 -0.80
C ARG A 22 4.54 -4.40 -0.41
N TRP A 23 5.25 -4.46 0.70
CA TRP A 23 6.17 -3.40 1.10
C TRP A 23 7.45 -3.45 0.26
N LEU A 24 7.81 -2.33 -0.36
CA LEU A 24 9.08 -2.15 -1.06
C LEU A 24 10.14 -1.53 -0.15
N SER A 25 9.71 -0.67 0.79
CA SER A 25 10.54 -0.07 1.84
C SER A 25 9.65 0.39 3.00
N SER A 26 10.24 0.79 4.13
CA SER A 26 9.49 1.29 5.30
C SER A 26 8.60 2.52 5.03
N GLN A 27 8.69 3.09 3.84
CA GLN A 27 8.04 4.31 3.36
C GLN A 27 7.41 4.12 1.97
N GLU A 28 7.41 2.89 1.45
CA GLU A 28 6.90 2.60 0.11
C GLU A 28 6.14 1.28 0.09
N LEU A 29 4.87 1.36 -0.30
CA LEU A 29 3.95 0.24 -0.41
C LEU A 29 3.46 0.10 -1.85
N GLU A 30 3.50 -1.12 -2.36
CA GLU A 30 2.90 -1.50 -3.63
C GLU A 30 1.64 -2.31 -3.35
N VAL A 31 0.52 -1.94 -3.96
CA VAL A 31 -0.75 -2.64 -3.84
C VAL A 31 -1.23 -3.01 -5.24
N THR A 32 -1.46 -4.29 -5.45
CA THR A 32 -2.02 -4.83 -6.69
C THR A 32 -3.46 -5.23 -6.43
N ASP A 33 -4.37 -4.51 -7.08
CA ASP A 33 -5.79 -4.83 -7.05
C ASP A 33 -6.08 -6.17 -7.77
N PRO A 34 -7.14 -6.91 -7.43
CA PRO A 34 -7.60 -8.07 -8.19
C PRO A 34 -7.80 -7.84 -9.70
N ASP A 35 -8.05 -6.61 -10.14
CA ASP A 35 -8.08 -6.26 -11.58
C ASP A 35 -6.68 -6.29 -12.24
N GLY A 36 -5.62 -6.43 -11.45
CA GLY A 36 -4.21 -6.41 -11.88
C GLY A 36 -3.58 -5.02 -11.88
N ILE A 37 -4.29 -4.00 -11.36
CA ILE A 37 -3.79 -2.63 -11.29
C ILE A 37 -2.78 -2.52 -10.15
N VAL A 38 -1.56 -2.13 -10.49
CA VAL A 38 -0.48 -1.87 -9.53
C VAL A 38 -0.48 -0.40 -9.13
N SER A 39 -0.77 -0.12 -7.87
CA SER A 39 -0.69 1.20 -7.24
C SER A 39 0.52 1.28 -6.33
N ARG A 40 1.34 2.32 -6.49
CA ARG A 40 2.51 2.55 -5.63
C ARG A 40 2.29 3.80 -4.80
N MET A 41 2.44 3.64 -3.49
CA MET A 41 2.26 4.69 -2.51
C MET A 41 3.57 4.90 -1.77
N THR A 42 3.95 6.17 -1.60
CA THR A 42 5.17 6.58 -0.93
C THR A 42 4.85 7.68 0.07
N THR A 43 5.42 7.59 1.26
CA THR A 43 5.41 8.70 2.21
C THR A 43 6.35 9.79 1.67
N ALA A 44 5.83 11.00 1.46
CA ALA A 44 6.68 12.13 1.12
C ALA A 44 7.57 12.49 2.33
N PRO A 45 8.84 12.87 2.11
CA PRO A 45 9.73 13.33 3.19
C PRO A 45 9.28 14.66 3.82
#